data_AF-A0A9W6CN87-F1
#
_entry.id   AF-A0A9W6CN87-F1
#
_cell.length_a   1.000
_cell.length_b   1.000
_cell.length_c   1.000
_cell.angle_alpha   90.00
_cell.angle_beta   90.00
_cell.angle_gamma   90.00
#
_symmetry.space_group_name_H-M   'P 1'
#
loop_
_entity.id
_entity.type
_entity.pdbx_description
1 polymer ?
#
loop_
_entity_poly.entity_id
_entity_poly.type
_entity_poly.pdbx_seq_one_letter_code
_entity_poly.pdbx_strand_id
1 'polypeptide(L)'
;MRTAALHMAWRGLLMLLALVAPALAQSPGGETVDHAICRLIDTAAGKEGLPASFLTRLIWQESSFRPDVVSRAGAQGIAQFMPGTAKERGLVDPFDPEAAIPASAALIADLNRRFGNLGLAAAAYNAGPGRVNGFLSGGGLPNETRAYVRIITGRTAEDWAGLKKQGTAAFGPADFPPEPCLATVASLRKGAPAPAAGQPANTLFAPWGVQISGNYSRDIALASFRREAARAPQVFADLTPVIISTRVGGRGPRTFYRVRLPAQSKAEGMKMCDRLRKAGGACLVLPN
;
A
#
# COMPACT_ATOMS: atom_id res chain seq x y z
N MET A 1 42.45 75.20 46.19
CA MET A 1 42.47 74.40 47.43
C MET A 1 41.09 73.84 47.67
N ARG A 2 41.03 72.56 48.09
CA ARG A 2 39.90 71.83 48.71
C ARG A 2 38.74 71.31 47.81
N THR A 3 38.95 70.06 47.37
CA THR A 3 38.08 68.87 47.53
C THR A 3 36.62 69.06 48.00
N ALA A 4 35.67 68.45 47.27
CA ALA A 4 34.69 67.50 47.81
C ALA A 4 33.90 66.83 46.67
N ALA A 5 33.89 65.50 46.68
CA ALA A 5 33.05 64.63 45.87
C ALA A 5 31.62 64.57 46.42
N LEU A 6 30.60 64.31 45.59
CA LEU A 6 29.43 63.55 46.03
C LEU A 6 28.57 63.01 44.85
N HIS A 7 28.58 61.67 44.75
CA HIS A 7 27.52 60.72 44.41
C HIS A 7 26.44 61.07 43.37
N MET A 8 26.40 60.35 42.23
CA MET A 8 25.67 59.08 42.02
C MET A 8 24.14 59.20 42.18
N ALA A 9 23.42 59.26 41.05
CA ALA A 9 22.12 58.59 40.85
C ALA A 9 21.69 58.72 39.37
N TRP A 10 22.25 57.86 38.50
CA TRP A 10 21.65 57.62 37.19
C TRP A 10 20.39 56.78 37.40
N ARG A 11 19.21 57.42 37.37
CA ARG A 11 17.93 56.70 37.31
C ARG A 11 17.79 56.09 35.92
N GLY A 12 18.29 54.86 35.75
CA GLY A 12 18.05 54.06 34.56
C GLY A 12 16.57 53.69 34.48
N LEU A 13 15.86 54.28 33.53
CA LEU A 13 14.52 53.85 33.15
C LEU A 13 14.67 52.54 32.36
N LEU A 14 14.47 51.40 33.02
CA LEU A 14 14.34 50.10 32.36
C LEU A 14 13.02 50.09 31.58
N MET A 15 13.08 50.48 30.29
CA MET A 15 12.05 50.11 29.33
C MET A 15 12.06 48.59 29.17
N LEU A 16 11.12 47.91 29.81
CA LEU A 16 10.72 46.56 29.45
C LEU A 16 10.11 46.62 28.05
N LEU A 17 10.93 46.39 27.02
CA LEU A 17 10.44 45.94 25.73
C LEU A 17 9.82 44.56 25.94
N ALA A 18 8.50 44.54 26.11
CA ALA A 18 7.73 43.32 25.90
C ALA A 18 7.89 42.93 24.43
N LEU A 19 8.78 41.98 24.17
CA LEU A 19 8.83 41.24 22.91
C LEU A 19 7.50 40.50 22.78
N VAL A 20 6.52 41.14 22.14
CA VAL A 20 5.37 40.44 21.58
C VAL A 20 5.93 39.64 20.41
N ALA A 21 6.37 38.42 20.70
CA ALA A 21 6.66 37.46 19.65
C ALA A 21 5.38 37.35 18.81
N PRO A 22 5.46 37.43 17.46
CA PRO A 22 4.32 37.07 16.66
C PRO A 22 4.08 35.59 16.98
N ALA A 23 2.95 35.29 17.63
CA ALA A 23 2.44 33.95 17.66
C ALA A 23 2.24 33.58 16.19
N LEU A 24 3.19 32.79 15.64
CA LEU A 24 3.01 32.15 14.35
C LEU A 24 1.70 31.39 14.48
N ALA A 25 0.65 31.92 13.85
CA ALA A 25 -0.64 31.30 13.80
C ALA A 25 -0.41 29.89 13.23
N GLN A 26 -0.53 28.88 14.08
CA GLN A 26 -0.58 27.50 13.65
C GLN A 26 -1.82 27.41 12.76
N SER A 27 -1.62 27.31 11.45
CA SER A 27 -2.72 27.00 10.53
C SER A 27 -3.34 25.68 10.99
N PRO A 28 -4.68 25.57 11.07
CA PRO A 28 -5.31 24.30 11.40
C PRO A 28 -4.85 23.28 10.35
N GLY A 29 -4.34 22.14 10.85
CA GLY A 29 -3.43 21.24 10.14
C GLY A 29 -3.82 20.94 8.69
N GLY A 30 -2.83 21.04 7.80
CA GLY A 30 -2.97 20.64 6.40
C GLY A 30 -3.47 19.20 6.28
N GLU A 31 -4.42 18.98 5.39
CA GLU A 31 -4.94 17.67 5.02
C GLU A 31 -3.78 16.73 4.67
N THR A 32 -3.74 15.52 5.26
CA THR A 32 -2.70 14.55 4.89
C THR A 32 -2.99 13.98 3.49
N VAL A 33 -1.97 13.48 2.80
CA VAL A 33 -2.13 12.83 1.48
C VAL A 33 -3.19 11.73 1.51
N ASP A 34 -3.24 10.92 2.58
CA ASP A 34 -4.27 9.90 2.76
C ASP A 34 -5.69 10.48 2.78
N HIS A 35 -5.91 11.63 3.43
CA HIS A 35 -7.22 12.27 3.50
C HIS A 35 -7.65 12.80 2.13
N ALA A 36 -6.73 13.43 1.39
CA ALA A 36 -6.99 13.90 0.04
C ALA A 36 -7.32 12.75 -0.93
N ILE A 37 -6.52 11.67 -0.91
CA ILE A 37 -6.78 10.46 -1.70
C ILE A 37 -8.11 9.81 -1.29
N CYS A 38 -8.40 9.68 0.00
CA CYS A 38 -9.65 9.10 0.45
C CYS A 38 -10.87 9.92 0.06
N ARG A 39 -10.78 11.25 0.07
CA ARG A 39 -11.84 12.14 -0.42
C ARG A 39 -12.10 11.92 -1.91
N LEU A 40 -11.06 11.75 -2.73
CA LEU A 40 -11.20 11.39 -4.15
C LEU A 40 -11.87 10.02 -4.34
N ILE A 41 -11.46 9.02 -3.55
CA ILE A 41 -12.04 7.66 -3.59
C ILE A 41 -13.51 7.68 -3.18
N ASP A 42 -13.86 8.31 -2.07
CA ASP A 42 -15.24 8.37 -1.58
C ASP A 42 -16.15 9.08 -2.58
N THR A 43 -15.67 10.19 -3.17
CA THR A 43 -16.40 10.94 -4.21
C THR A 43 -16.58 10.10 -5.48
N ALA A 44 -15.51 9.48 -5.98
CA ALA A 44 -15.55 8.67 -7.19
C ALA A 44 -16.43 7.41 -7.02
N ALA A 45 -16.34 6.75 -5.87
CA ALA A 45 -17.17 5.60 -5.54
C ALA A 45 -18.64 5.98 -5.46
N GLY A 46 -18.97 7.10 -4.78
CA GLY A 46 -20.33 7.61 -4.70
C GLY A 46 -20.94 7.94 -6.06
N LYS A 47 -20.16 8.58 -6.94
CA LYS A 47 -20.58 8.91 -8.31
C LYS A 47 -20.95 7.68 -9.15
N GLU A 48 -20.21 6.59 -8.98
CA GLU A 48 -20.37 5.36 -9.76
C GLU A 48 -21.25 4.31 -9.07
N GLY A 49 -21.80 4.61 -7.88
CA GLY A 49 -22.61 3.68 -7.10
C GLY A 49 -21.83 2.48 -6.58
N LEU A 50 -20.52 2.65 -6.33
CA LEU A 50 -19.63 1.61 -5.83
C LEU A 50 -19.46 1.72 -4.31
N PRO A 51 -19.22 0.61 -3.58
CA PRO A 51 -18.77 0.68 -2.20
C PRO A 51 -17.40 1.37 -2.12
N ALA A 52 -17.30 2.45 -1.34
CA ALA A 52 -16.04 3.14 -1.10
C ALA A 52 -14.96 2.18 -0.55
N SER A 53 -15.37 1.26 0.32
CA SER A 53 -14.48 0.23 0.88
C SER A 53 -13.95 -0.78 -0.17
N PHE A 54 -14.70 -1.04 -1.24
CA PHE A 54 -14.20 -1.85 -2.38
C PHE A 54 -13.14 -1.07 -3.15
N LEU A 55 -13.47 0.16 -3.59
CA LEU A 55 -12.56 0.97 -4.39
C LEU A 55 -11.27 1.29 -3.60
N THR A 56 -11.39 1.52 -2.29
CA THR A 56 -10.26 1.71 -1.37
C THR A 56 -9.33 0.49 -1.37
N ARG A 57 -9.87 -0.71 -1.16
CA ARG A 57 -9.07 -1.95 -1.17
C ARG A 57 -8.39 -2.18 -2.51
N LEU A 58 -9.07 -1.86 -3.61
CA LEU A 58 -8.52 -1.95 -4.96
C LEU A 58 -7.34 -1.00 -5.15
N ILE A 59 -7.54 0.31 -4.95
CA ILE A 59 -6.48 1.31 -5.15
C ILE A 59 -5.31 1.07 -4.17
N TRP A 60 -5.60 0.62 -2.96
CA TRP A 60 -4.58 0.20 -1.99
C TRP A 60 -3.77 -1.01 -2.49
N GLN A 61 -4.43 -2.00 -3.08
CA GLN A 61 -3.77 -3.19 -3.62
C GLN A 61 -2.91 -2.87 -4.85
N GLU A 62 -3.29 -1.88 -5.66
CA GLU A 62 -2.55 -1.47 -6.85
C GLU A 62 -1.23 -0.76 -6.50
N SER A 63 -1.26 0.20 -5.57
CA SER A 63 -0.09 1.08 -5.33
C SER A 63 0.19 1.40 -3.87
N SER A 64 -0.70 1.00 -2.95
CA SER A 64 -0.72 1.51 -1.57
C SER A 64 -0.76 3.04 -1.52
N PHE A 65 -1.59 3.63 -2.39
CA PHE A 65 -1.81 5.08 -2.54
C PHE A 65 -0.60 5.87 -3.04
N ARG A 66 0.37 5.21 -3.67
CA ARG A 66 1.54 5.88 -4.25
C ARG A 66 1.28 6.26 -5.73
N PRO A 67 1.27 7.55 -6.07
CA PRO A 67 0.92 8.01 -7.41
C PRO A 67 2.03 7.86 -8.44
N ASP A 68 3.26 7.59 -8.01
CA ASP A 68 4.48 7.58 -8.84
C ASP A 68 4.95 6.17 -9.23
N VAL A 69 4.15 5.14 -8.98
CA VAL A 69 4.55 3.74 -9.15
C VAL A 69 4.41 3.29 -10.60
N VAL A 70 5.43 2.59 -11.10
CA VAL A 70 5.36 1.84 -12.36
C VAL A 70 5.65 0.36 -12.10
N SER A 71 4.76 -0.53 -12.51
CA SER A 71 4.99 -1.98 -12.39
C SER A 71 6.00 -2.47 -13.42
N ARG A 72 6.54 -3.68 -13.21
CA ARG A 72 7.41 -4.35 -14.19
C ARG A 72 6.73 -4.58 -15.55
N ALA A 73 5.40 -4.70 -15.56
CA ALA A 73 4.62 -4.85 -16.78
C ALA A 73 4.29 -3.51 -17.45
N GLY A 74 4.60 -2.39 -16.79
CA GLY A 74 4.36 -1.04 -17.30
C GLY A 74 3.04 -0.41 -16.86
N ALA A 75 2.37 -0.96 -15.83
CA ALA A 75 1.19 -0.33 -15.23
C ALA A 75 1.59 0.93 -14.45
N GLN A 76 0.80 2.01 -14.54
CA GLN A 76 1.20 3.35 -14.13
C GLN A 76 0.27 3.96 -13.08
N GLY A 77 0.89 4.62 -12.10
CA GLY A 77 0.23 5.52 -11.17
C GLY A 77 -0.57 4.84 -10.06
N ILE A 78 -1.35 5.65 -9.34
CA ILE A 78 -2.05 5.22 -8.12
C ILE A 78 -3.05 4.07 -8.38
N ALA A 79 -3.62 4.01 -9.57
CA ALA A 79 -4.59 3.01 -9.99
C ALA A 79 -4.01 1.95 -10.94
N GLN A 80 -2.70 2.00 -11.20
CA GLN A 80 -1.97 1.05 -12.05
C GLN A 80 -2.63 0.80 -13.41
N PHE A 81 -2.93 1.88 -14.14
CA PHE A 81 -3.43 1.76 -15.51
C PHE A 81 -2.32 1.24 -16.44
N MET A 82 -2.63 0.22 -17.24
CA MET A 82 -1.79 -0.11 -18.39
C MET A 82 -1.88 1.02 -19.43
N PRO A 83 -0.81 1.35 -20.18
CA PRO A 83 -0.81 2.49 -21.11
C PRO A 83 -1.93 2.43 -22.17
N GLY A 84 -2.24 1.22 -22.67
CA GLY A 84 -3.36 1.02 -23.60
C GLY A 84 -4.70 1.37 -22.96
N THR A 85 -4.95 0.87 -21.74
CA THR A 85 -6.17 1.19 -20.98
C THR A 85 -6.24 2.68 -20.63
N ALA A 86 -5.14 3.31 -20.22
CA ALA A 86 -5.11 4.75 -19.95
C ALA A 86 -5.57 5.56 -21.17
N LYS A 87 -5.05 5.23 -22.37
CA LYS A 87 -5.46 5.85 -23.62
C LYS A 87 -6.94 5.62 -23.93
N GLU A 88 -7.44 4.40 -23.77
CA GLU A 88 -8.86 4.07 -23.96
C GLU A 88 -9.78 4.85 -23.00
N ARG A 89 -9.29 5.17 -21.80
CA ARG A 89 -10.02 5.96 -20.80
C ARG A 89 -9.78 7.47 -20.91
N GLY A 90 -9.00 7.93 -21.88
CA GLY A 90 -8.71 9.34 -22.08
C GLY A 90 -7.83 9.97 -20.98
N LEU A 91 -7.06 9.17 -20.25
CA LEU A 91 -6.12 9.67 -19.25
C LEU A 91 -4.89 10.26 -19.96
N VAL A 92 -4.71 11.56 -19.83
CA VAL A 92 -3.51 12.28 -20.32
C VAL A 92 -2.30 11.94 -19.46
N ASP A 93 -2.50 11.93 -18.13
CA ASP A 93 -1.48 11.54 -17.15
C ASP A 93 -2.06 10.49 -16.18
N PRO A 94 -1.66 9.20 -16.30
CA PRO A 94 -2.08 8.14 -15.37
C PRO A 94 -1.49 8.27 -13.97
N PHE A 95 -0.47 9.11 -13.77
CA PHE A 95 0.16 9.35 -12.47
C PHE A 95 -0.59 10.40 -11.64
N ASP A 96 -1.45 11.22 -12.26
CA ASP A 96 -2.32 12.18 -11.56
C ASP A 96 -3.49 11.48 -10.85
N PRO A 97 -3.54 11.47 -9.50
CA PRO A 97 -4.62 10.84 -8.75
C PRO A 97 -6.00 11.47 -8.97
N GLU A 98 -6.06 12.78 -9.25
CA GLU A 98 -7.33 13.48 -9.46
C GLU A 98 -8.02 13.00 -10.73
N ALA A 99 -7.25 12.59 -11.75
CA ALA A 99 -7.76 11.98 -12.96
C ALA A 99 -7.89 10.45 -12.84
N ALA A 100 -6.88 9.78 -12.29
CA ALA A 100 -6.78 8.32 -12.29
C ALA A 100 -7.82 7.64 -11.39
N ILE A 101 -8.10 8.19 -10.19
CA ILE A 101 -9.05 7.56 -9.26
C ILE A 101 -10.49 7.57 -9.82
N PRO A 102 -11.04 8.70 -10.32
CA PRO A 102 -12.35 8.69 -10.98
C PRO A 102 -12.40 7.77 -12.21
N ALA A 103 -11.34 7.74 -13.03
CA ALA A 103 -11.28 6.85 -14.19
C ALA A 103 -11.29 5.36 -13.77
N SER A 104 -10.61 5.02 -12.67
CA SER A 104 -10.61 3.66 -12.10
C SER A 104 -11.99 3.27 -11.60
N ALA A 105 -12.67 4.17 -10.88
CA ALA A 105 -14.05 3.94 -10.44
C ALA A 105 -14.98 3.68 -11.62
N ALA A 106 -14.93 4.53 -12.65
CA ALA A 106 -15.73 4.36 -13.85
C ALA A 106 -15.42 3.03 -14.58
N LEU A 107 -14.14 2.64 -14.64
CA LEU A 107 -13.74 1.38 -15.27
C LEU A 107 -14.31 0.19 -14.50
N ILE A 108 -14.23 0.22 -13.17
CA ILE A 108 -14.85 -0.82 -12.33
C ILE A 108 -16.36 -0.87 -12.54
N ALA A 109 -17.04 0.27 -12.65
CA ALA A 109 -18.47 0.29 -12.90
C ALA A 109 -18.84 -0.35 -14.25
N ASP A 110 -18.06 -0.07 -15.31
CA ASP A 110 -18.21 -0.72 -16.62
C ASP A 110 -17.99 -2.24 -16.53
N LEU A 111 -16.93 -2.66 -15.84
CA LEU A 111 -16.61 -4.08 -15.66
C LEU A 111 -17.68 -4.78 -14.80
N ASN A 112 -18.21 -4.10 -13.79
CA ASN A 112 -19.30 -4.61 -12.96
C ASN A 112 -20.57 -4.80 -13.79
N ARG A 113 -20.95 -3.83 -14.64
CA ARG A 113 -22.08 -3.99 -15.57
C ARG A 113 -21.86 -5.16 -16.53
N ARG A 114 -20.65 -5.29 -17.07
CA ARG A 114 -20.30 -6.35 -18.02
C ARG A 114 -20.32 -7.74 -17.40
N PHE A 115 -19.75 -7.89 -16.21
CA PHE A 115 -19.55 -9.20 -15.59
C PHE A 115 -20.59 -9.55 -14.52
N GLY A 116 -21.39 -8.58 -14.09
CA GLY A 116 -22.56 -8.75 -13.22
C GLY A 116 -22.26 -8.75 -11.72
N ASN A 117 -20.99 -8.65 -11.30
CA ASN A 117 -20.61 -8.46 -9.91
C ASN A 117 -19.19 -7.91 -9.75
N LEU A 118 -18.90 -7.35 -8.57
CA LEU A 118 -17.63 -6.69 -8.26
C LEU A 118 -16.43 -7.63 -8.19
N GLY A 119 -16.62 -8.90 -7.85
CA GLY A 119 -15.52 -9.88 -7.82
C GLY A 119 -15.00 -10.21 -9.21
N LEU A 120 -15.89 -10.41 -10.18
CA LEU A 120 -15.50 -10.59 -11.57
C LEU A 120 -15.01 -9.28 -12.21
N ALA A 121 -15.52 -8.13 -11.75
CA ALA A 121 -14.98 -6.83 -12.14
C ALA A 121 -13.52 -6.66 -11.67
N ALA A 122 -13.22 -6.98 -10.40
CA ALA A 122 -11.85 -6.96 -9.87
C ALA A 122 -10.93 -7.93 -10.64
N ALA A 123 -11.42 -9.13 -10.97
CA ALA A 123 -10.67 -10.07 -11.80
C ALA A 123 -10.35 -9.50 -13.18
N ALA A 124 -11.32 -8.81 -13.80
CA ALA A 124 -11.17 -8.23 -15.13
C ALA A 124 -10.27 -7.00 -15.13
N TYR A 125 -10.27 -6.23 -14.03
CA TYR A 125 -9.37 -5.10 -13.83
C TYR A 125 -7.91 -5.56 -13.82
N ASN A 126 -7.59 -6.60 -13.05
CA ASN A 126 -6.23 -7.13 -12.95
C ASN A 126 -5.79 -7.94 -14.18
N ALA A 127 -6.66 -8.82 -14.71
CA ALA A 127 -6.26 -9.84 -15.67
C ALA A 127 -6.66 -9.54 -17.12
N GLY A 128 -7.50 -8.52 -17.31
CA GLY A 128 -8.15 -8.16 -18.55
C GLY A 128 -9.50 -8.87 -18.76
N PRO A 129 -10.50 -8.21 -19.40
CA PRO A 129 -11.82 -8.79 -19.63
C PRO A 129 -11.80 -10.09 -20.46
N GLY A 130 -10.91 -10.19 -21.45
CA GLY A 130 -10.78 -11.39 -22.28
C GLY A 130 -10.42 -12.64 -21.48
N ARG A 131 -9.56 -12.48 -20.47
CA ARG A 131 -9.15 -13.58 -19.59
C ARG A 131 -10.28 -14.01 -18.65
N VAL A 132 -11.09 -13.07 -18.16
CA VAL A 132 -12.29 -13.39 -17.37
C VAL A 132 -13.35 -14.10 -18.22
N ASN A 133 -13.55 -13.68 -19.48
CA ASN A 133 -14.43 -14.43 -20.40
C ASN A 133 -13.97 -15.88 -20.58
N GLY A 134 -12.67 -16.09 -20.84
CA GLY A 134 -12.11 -17.45 -20.97
C GLY A 134 -12.28 -18.28 -19.70
N PHE A 135 -12.12 -17.67 -18.52
CA PHE A 135 -12.40 -18.31 -17.24
C PHE A 135 -13.89 -18.71 -17.10
N LEU A 136 -14.82 -17.83 -17.45
CA LEU A 136 -16.25 -18.11 -17.39
C LEU A 136 -16.69 -19.21 -18.37
N SER A 137 -15.95 -19.41 -19.46
CA SER A 137 -16.13 -20.50 -20.44
C SER A 137 -15.48 -21.83 -20.03
N GLY A 138 -14.95 -21.95 -18.80
CA GLY A 138 -14.34 -23.19 -18.29
C GLY A 138 -12.81 -23.19 -18.26
N GLY A 139 -12.17 -22.09 -18.65
CA GLY A 139 -10.73 -21.88 -18.46
C GLY A 139 -10.35 -21.56 -17.02
N GLY A 140 -9.08 -21.22 -16.80
CA GLY A 140 -8.57 -20.83 -15.47
C GLY A 140 -8.09 -19.38 -15.41
N LEU A 141 -8.16 -18.77 -14.23
CA LEU A 141 -7.47 -17.52 -13.93
C LEU A 141 -6.04 -17.76 -13.39
N PRO A 142 -5.08 -16.85 -13.64
CA PRO A 142 -3.78 -16.83 -12.98
C PRO A 142 -3.93 -16.78 -11.45
N ASN A 143 -2.98 -17.38 -10.73
CA ASN A 143 -2.98 -17.36 -9.26
C ASN A 143 -2.89 -15.94 -8.69
N GLU A 144 -2.18 -15.04 -9.38
CA GLU A 144 -2.10 -13.63 -9.05
C GLU A 144 -3.51 -12.99 -9.03
N THR A 145 -4.27 -13.15 -10.11
CA THR A 145 -5.65 -12.64 -10.20
C THR A 145 -6.56 -13.26 -9.14
N ARG A 146 -6.44 -14.57 -8.88
CA ARG A 146 -7.23 -15.22 -7.82
C ARG A 146 -6.92 -14.63 -6.44
N ALA A 147 -5.64 -14.38 -6.16
CA ALA A 147 -5.21 -13.74 -4.93
C ALA A 147 -5.71 -12.30 -4.85
N TYR A 148 -5.62 -11.54 -5.94
CA TYR A 148 -6.10 -10.17 -6.06
C TYR A 148 -7.58 -10.05 -5.71
N VAL A 149 -8.43 -10.89 -6.33
CA VAL A 149 -9.88 -10.93 -6.03
C VAL A 149 -10.12 -11.23 -4.55
N ARG A 150 -9.44 -12.25 -4.01
CA ARG A 150 -9.60 -12.64 -2.60
C ARG A 150 -9.15 -11.55 -1.62
N ILE A 151 -8.10 -10.80 -1.95
CA ILE A 151 -7.62 -9.69 -1.10
C ILE A 151 -8.66 -8.57 -1.07
N ILE A 152 -9.25 -8.23 -2.21
CA ILE A 152 -10.19 -7.11 -2.31
C ILE A 152 -11.56 -7.47 -1.74
N THR A 153 -12.05 -8.68 -2.02
CA THR A 153 -13.45 -9.04 -1.75
C THR A 153 -13.65 -10.09 -0.66
N GLY A 154 -12.57 -10.68 -0.14
CA GLY A 154 -12.66 -11.78 0.83
C GLY A 154 -13.14 -13.13 0.26
N ARG A 155 -13.44 -13.23 -1.04
CA ARG A 155 -13.97 -14.44 -1.72
C ARG A 155 -13.12 -14.83 -2.92
N THR A 156 -13.23 -16.08 -3.36
CA THR A 156 -12.53 -16.52 -4.57
C THR A 156 -13.25 -16.04 -5.84
N ALA A 157 -12.51 -15.98 -6.95
CA ALA A 157 -13.12 -15.69 -8.25
C ALA A 157 -14.14 -16.77 -8.67
N GLU A 158 -13.93 -18.02 -8.23
CA GLU A 158 -14.85 -19.14 -8.40
C GLU A 158 -16.18 -18.91 -7.69
N ASP A 159 -16.16 -18.43 -6.45
CA ASP A 159 -17.38 -18.11 -5.69
C ASP A 159 -18.19 -17.06 -6.43
N TRP A 160 -17.54 -16.00 -6.91
CA TRP A 160 -18.17 -14.93 -7.70
C TRP A 160 -18.70 -15.40 -9.05
N ALA A 161 -18.02 -16.34 -9.71
CA ALA A 161 -18.53 -16.98 -10.92
C ALA A 161 -19.75 -17.86 -10.63
N GLY A 162 -19.77 -18.55 -9.48
CA GLY A 162 -20.91 -19.31 -9.00
C GLY A 162 -22.14 -18.42 -8.76
N LEU A 163 -21.95 -17.29 -8.08
CA LEU A 163 -23.01 -16.28 -7.85
C LEU A 163 -23.58 -15.74 -9.17
N LYS A 164 -22.73 -15.43 -10.16
CA LYS A 164 -23.18 -15.03 -11.49
C LYS A 164 -24.11 -16.07 -12.13
N LYS A 165 -23.78 -17.36 -12.03
CA LYS A 165 -24.62 -18.45 -12.58
C LYS A 165 -25.97 -18.57 -11.87
N GLN A 166 -26.03 -18.19 -10.59
CA GLN A 166 -27.26 -18.19 -9.79
C GLN A 166 -28.11 -16.93 -9.99
N GLY A 167 -27.65 -15.96 -10.79
CA GLY A 167 -28.34 -14.68 -10.99
C GLY A 167 -28.23 -13.71 -9.81
N THR A 168 -27.33 -13.97 -8.85
CA THR A 168 -27.11 -13.09 -7.70
C THR A 168 -26.12 -11.99 -8.08
N ALA A 169 -26.65 -10.84 -8.51
CA ALA A 169 -25.87 -9.70 -8.99
C ALA A 169 -25.37 -8.75 -7.88
N ALA A 170 -25.84 -8.94 -6.64
CA ALA A 170 -25.57 -8.00 -5.55
C ALA A 170 -24.39 -8.44 -4.69
N PHE A 171 -23.50 -7.48 -4.42
CA PHE A 171 -22.65 -7.53 -3.24
C PHE A 171 -23.47 -7.12 -2.02
N GLY A 172 -23.31 -7.82 -0.90
CA GLY A 172 -23.97 -7.47 0.35
C GLY A 172 -23.10 -6.53 1.21
N PRO A 173 -23.69 -5.89 2.24
CA PRO A 173 -22.93 -5.20 3.29
C PRO A 173 -21.89 -6.09 3.98
N ALA A 174 -22.10 -7.41 3.96
CA ALA A 174 -21.15 -8.39 4.45
C ALA A 174 -19.89 -8.53 3.57
N ASP A 175 -20.01 -8.28 2.26
CA ASP A 175 -18.88 -8.32 1.33
C ASP A 175 -18.12 -6.99 1.34
N PHE A 176 -18.87 -5.87 1.35
CA PHE A 176 -18.32 -4.52 1.41
C PHE A 176 -19.11 -3.68 2.42
N PRO A 177 -18.59 -3.49 3.64
CA PRO A 177 -19.21 -2.60 4.61
C PRO A 177 -19.34 -1.19 4.02
N PRO A 178 -20.43 -0.46 4.29
CA PRO A 178 -20.65 0.91 3.83
C PRO A 178 -19.82 1.91 4.66
N GLU A 179 -18.52 1.66 4.72
CA GLU A 179 -17.55 2.48 5.44
C GLU A 179 -16.79 3.38 4.44
N PRO A 180 -16.43 4.61 4.85
CA PRO A 180 -15.61 5.51 4.03
C PRO A 180 -14.17 5.03 3.93
N CYS A 181 -13.43 5.55 2.96
CA CYS A 181 -12.06 5.15 2.67
C CYS A 181 -11.15 5.18 3.90
N LEU A 182 -11.20 6.23 4.73
CA LEU A 182 -10.34 6.36 5.91
C LEU A 182 -10.55 5.23 6.92
N ALA A 183 -11.79 4.77 7.11
CA ALA A 183 -12.11 3.65 7.99
C ALA A 183 -11.57 2.33 7.42
N THR A 184 -11.72 2.11 6.11
CA THR A 184 -11.13 0.95 5.43
C THR A 184 -9.60 0.95 5.51
N VAL A 185 -8.94 2.10 5.29
CA VAL A 185 -7.47 2.23 5.42
C VAL A 185 -7.01 1.92 6.84
N ALA A 186 -7.72 2.41 7.87
CA ALA A 186 -7.41 2.08 9.25
C ALA A 186 -7.49 0.56 9.51
N SER A 187 -8.49 -0.11 8.96
CA SER A 187 -8.63 -1.57 9.05
C SER A 187 -7.52 -2.33 8.31
N LEU A 188 -7.16 -1.89 7.10
CA LEU A 188 -6.05 -2.45 6.33
C LEU A 188 -4.71 -2.33 7.07
N ARG A 189 -4.48 -1.19 7.73
CA ARG A 189 -3.28 -0.94 8.55
C ARG A 189 -3.23 -1.77 9.83
N LYS A 190 -4.38 -2.04 10.47
CA LYS A 190 -4.46 -2.92 11.67
C LYS A 190 -4.22 -4.39 11.33
N GLY A 191 -4.63 -4.84 10.14
CA GLY A 191 -4.35 -6.19 9.63
C GLY A 191 -2.93 -6.36 9.07
N ALA A 192 -2.28 -5.26 8.71
CA ALA A 192 -0.87 -5.24 8.37
C ALA A 192 -0.01 -5.25 9.65
N PRO A 193 1.12 -5.96 9.71
CA PRO A 193 2.11 -5.69 10.75
C PRO A 193 2.46 -4.20 10.70
N ALA A 194 2.35 -3.50 11.84
CA ALA A 194 2.57 -2.06 11.89
C ALA A 194 3.92 -1.70 11.22
N PRO A 195 3.97 -0.67 10.36
CA PRO A 195 5.25 -0.12 9.96
C PRO A 195 5.94 0.42 11.22
N ALA A 196 7.22 0.10 11.39
CA ALA A 196 8.01 0.75 12.43
C ALA A 196 7.98 2.27 12.19
N ALA A 197 7.85 3.05 13.26
CA ALA A 197 7.76 4.51 13.17
C ALA A 197 8.94 5.06 12.34
N GLY A 198 8.65 5.74 11.22
CA GLY A 198 9.66 6.34 10.34
C GLY A 198 9.92 5.64 9.00
N GLN A 199 9.22 4.55 8.66
CA GLN A 199 9.39 3.89 7.35
C GLN A 199 8.60 4.58 6.21
N PRO A 200 9.22 4.81 5.03
CA PRO A 200 8.49 5.26 3.84
C PRO A 200 7.52 4.18 3.35
N ALA A 201 6.38 4.59 2.80
CA ALA A 201 5.24 3.76 2.35
C ALA A 201 5.53 2.74 1.22
N ASN A 202 6.81 2.49 0.89
CA ASN A 202 7.25 1.62 -0.21
C ASN A 202 7.90 0.29 0.23
N THR A 203 7.60 -0.17 1.44
CA THR A 203 8.16 -1.41 1.98
C THR A 203 7.44 -2.69 1.50
N LEU A 204 6.22 -2.60 0.95
CA LEU A 204 5.55 -3.78 0.38
C LEU A 204 5.94 -4.08 -1.08
N PHE A 205 6.56 -3.13 -1.79
CA PHE A 205 6.83 -3.21 -3.24
C PHE A 205 8.23 -2.78 -3.66
N ALA A 206 9.20 -2.80 -2.74
CA ALA A 206 10.57 -2.44 -3.08
C ALA A 206 11.11 -3.37 -4.19
N PRO A 207 11.85 -2.87 -5.21
CA PRO A 207 12.32 -3.68 -6.35
C PRO A 207 13.34 -4.76 -5.95
N TRP A 208 13.93 -4.66 -4.76
CA TRP A 208 14.83 -5.66 -4.18
C TRP A 208 14.32 -6.11 -2.82
N GLY A 209 14.70 -7.33 -2.43
CA GLY A 209 14.38 -7.91 -1.13
C GLY A 209 15.57 -8.67 -0.56
N VAL A 210 15.83 -8.45 0.73
CA VAL A 210 16.81 -9.20 1.52
C VAL A 210 16.07 -10.37 2.17
N GLN A 211 16.20 -11.55 1.59
CA GLN A 211 15.61 -12.77 2.12
C GLN A 211 16.39 -13.25 3.34
N ILE A 212 15.68 -13.37 4.46
CA ILE A 212 16.22 -13.74 5.77
C ILE A 212 15.99 -15.23 6.03
N SER A 213 14.80 -15.72 5.70
CA SER A 213 14.44 -17.12 5.91
C SER A 213 13.52 -17.63 4.79
N GLY A 214 13.49 -18.95 4.63
CA GLY A 214 12.52 -19.61 3.77
C GLY A 214 12.28 -21.05 4.19
N ASN A 215 11.02 -21.50 4.12
CA ASN A 215 10.64 -22.87 4.50
C ASN A 215 9.29 -23.27 3.85
N TYR A 216 9.03 -24.58 3.72
CA TYR A 216 7.73 -25.09 3.28
C TYR A 216 6.62 -25.01 4.35
N SER A 217 6.98 -24.73 5.60
CA SER A 217 6.07 -24.36 6.68
C SER A 217 6.18 -22.86 6.95
N ARG A 218 5.03 -22.17 6.96
CA ARG A 218 4.94 -20.74 7.29
C ARG A 218 5.48 -20.44 8.68
N ASP A 219 5.14 -21.30 9.65
CA ASP A 219 5.53 -21.09 11.05
C ASP A 219 7.02 -21.31 11.27
N ILE A 220 7.64 -22.27 10.57
CA ILE A 220 9.09 -22.46 10.62
C ILE A 220 9.83 -21.30 9.97
N ALA A 221 9.33 -20.77 8.84
CA ALA A 221 9.91 -19.60 8.19
C ALA A 221 9.86 -18.36 9.12
N LEU A 222 8.72 -18.15 9.78
CA LEU A 222 8.52 -17.06 10.74
C LEU A 222 9.34 -17.23 12.02
N ALA A 223 9.40 -18.43 12.59
CA ALA A 223 10.22 -18.71 13.76
C ALA A 223 11.70 -18.49 13.46
N SER A 224 12.16 -18.85 12.25
CA SER A 224 13.53 -18.60 11.81
C SER A 224 13.81 -17.10 11.64
N PHE A 225 12.87 -16.35 11.08
CA PHE A 225 12.97 -14.89 11.03
C PHE A 225 13.06 -14.27 12.44
N ARG A 226 12.20 -14.69 13.38
CA ARG A 226 12.20 -14.18 14.76
C ARG A 226 13.53 -14.42 15.48
N ARG A 227 14.16 -15.58 15.26
CA ARG A 227 15.50 -15.88 15.82
C ARG A 227 16.56 -14.93 15.25
N GLU A 228 16.52 -14.67 13.96
CA GLU A 228 17.47 -13.75 13.31
C GLU A 228 17.23 -12.30 13.74
N ALA A 229 15.96 -11.90 13.89
CA ALA A 229 15.57 -10.60 14.40
C ALA A 229 16.04 -10.37 15.84
N ALA A 230 15.96 -11.39 16.70
CA ALA A 230 16.45 -11.33 18.08
C ALA A 230 17.98 -11.24 18.16
N ARG A 231 18.72 -11.77 17.18
CA ARG A 231 20.19 -11.71 17.15
C ARG A 231 20.72 -10.34 16.74
N ALA A 232 20.02 -9.64 15.86
CA ALA A 232 20.48 -8.37 15.29
C ALA A 232 19.40 -7.28 15.36
N PRO A 233 18.82 -6.97 16.53
CA PRO A 233 17.68 -6.07 16.66
C PRO A 233 17.91 -4.70 15.99
N GLN A 234 19.14 -4.19 16.01
CA GLN A 234 19.56 -2.94 15.35
C GLN A 234 19.41 -2.94 13.82
N VAL A 235 19.35 -4.12 13.19
CA VAL A 235 19.15 -4.24 11.74
C VAL A 235 17.66 -4.32 11.40
N PHE A 236 16.83 -4.78 12.33
CA PHE A 236 15.39 -5.03 12.12
C PHE A 236 14.48 -4.00 12.79
N ALA A 237 15.00 -3.13 13.67
CA ALA A 237 14.23 -2.18 14.49
C ALA A 237 13.25 -1.35 13.66
N ASP A 238 13.66 -0.96 12.46
CA ASP A 238 12.89 -0.08 11.58
C ASP A 238 12.44 -0.77 10.29
N LEU A 239 12.30 -2.10 10.25
CA LEU A 239 11.95 -2.81 9.02
C LEU A 239 10.84 -3.83 9.21
N THR A 240 9.78 -3.72 8.39
CA THR A 240 8.67 -4.67 8.40
C THR A 240 8.94 -5.79 7.38
N PRO A 241 8.97 -7.06 7.81
CA PRO A 241 9.19 -8.17 6.90
C PRO A 241 7.95 -8.46 6.04
N VAL A 242 8.17 -8.79 4.78
CA VAL A 242 7.16 -9.27 3.83
C VAL A 242 7.26 -10.80 3.73
N ILE A 243 6.11 -11.48 3.81
CA ILE A 243 6.01 -12.93 3.61
C ILE A 243 5.57 -13.21 2.18
N ILE A 244 6.46 -13.78 1.38
CA ILE A 244 6.19 -14.16 -0.01
C ILE A 244 5.93 -15.66 -0.07
N SER A 245 4.78 -16.06 -0.60
CA SER A 245 4.47 -17.47 -0.91
C SER A 245 4.84 -17.77 -2.37
N THR A 246 5.54 -18.87 -2.61
CA THR A 246 6.00 -19.21 -3.97
C THR A 246 5.99 -20.71 -4.17
N ARG A 247 5.50 -21.17 -5.32
CA ARG A 247 5.70 -22.54 -5.77
C ARG A 247 7.05 -22.64 -6.45
N VAL A 248 7.94 -23.48 -5.93
CA VAL A 248 9.28 -23.67 -6.49
C VAL A 248 9.21 -24.80 -7.51
N GLY A 249 9.33 -24.46 -8.80
CA GLY A 249 9.35 -25.44 -9.89
C GLY A 249 10.41 -26.51 -9.65
N GLY A 250 10.07 -27.77 -9.92
CA GLY A 250 10.95 -28.93 -9.68
C GLY A 250 11.04 -29.44 -8.24
N ARG A 251 10.32 -28.83 -7.27
CA ARG A 251 10.32 -29.27 -5.86
C ARG A 251 8.93 -29.63 -5.31
N GLY A 252 8.01 -30.00 -6.19
CA GLY A 252 6.67 -30.48 -5.84
C GLY A 252 5.62 -29.37 -5.61
N PRO A 253 4.39 -29.73 -5.19
CA PRO A 253 3.25 -28.82 -5.14
C PRO A 253 3.23 -27.89 -3.92
N ARG A 254 4.16 -28.07 -2.98
CA ARG A 254 4.15 -27.40 -1.68
C ARG A 254 4.55 -25.93 -1.82
N THR A 255 3.80 -25.06 -1.16
CA THR A 255 4.12 -23.63 -1.05
C THR A 255 5.38 -23.43 -0.24
N PHE A 256 6.35 -22.71 -0.80
CA PHE A 256 7.54 -22.24 -0.11
C PHE A 256 7.31 -20.81 0.37
N TYR A 257 7.38 -20.60 1.68
CA TYR A 257 7.24 -19.29 2.31
C TYR A 257 8.62 -18.66 2.46
N ARG A 258 8.76 -17.39 2.08
CA ARG A 258 10.01 -16.63 2.14
C ARG A 258 9.74 -15.36 2.94
N VAL A 259 10.57 -15.09 3.94
CA VAL A 259 10.50 -13.84 4.70
C VAL A 259 11.59 -12.91 4.20
N ARG A 260 11.20 -11.74 3.68
CA ARG A 260 12.10 -10.75 3.11
C ARG A 260 11.96 -9.40 3.79
N LEU A 261 13.06 -8.68 3.89
CA LEU A 261 13.04 -7.25 4.16
C LEU A 261 13.10 -6.50 2.81
N PRO A 262 12.29 -5.46 2.61
CA PRO A 262 12.34 -4.65 1.39
C PRO A 262 13.63 -3.83 1.28
N ALA A 263 14.08 -3.59 0.05
CA ALA A 263 15.19 -2.69 -0.28
C ALA A 263 14.92 -1.97 -1.62
N GLN A 264 15.12 -0.65 -1.68
CA GLN A 264 14.85 0.15 -2.88
C GLN A 264 15.90 -0.06 -3.97
N SER A 265 17.05 -0.63 -3.64
CA SER A 265 18.09 -1.00 -4.61
C SER A 265 18.87 -2.23 -4.19
N LYS A 266 19.57 -2.86 -5.14
CA LYS A 266 20.53 -3.93 -4.86
C LYS A 266 21.58 -3.50 -3.83
N ALA A 267 22.10 -2.28 -3.98
CA ALA A 267 23.15 -1.74 -3.12
C ALA A 267 22.66 -1.57 -1.67
N GLU A 268 21.43 -1.08 -1.49
CA GLU A 268 20.79 -1.00 -0.17
C GLU A 268 20.58 -2.39 0.44
N GLY A 269 20.06 -3.33 -0.35
CA GLY A 269 19.88 -4.72 0.10
C GLY A 269 21.20 -5.37 0.50
N MET A 270 22.28 -5.11 -0.25
CA MET A 270 23.63 -5.59 0.08
C MET A 270 24.15 -4.98 1.38
N LYS A 271 24.05 -3.66 1.56
CA LYS A 271 24.44 -2.98 2.82
C LYS A 271 23.69 -3.56 4.03
N MET A 272 22.39 -3.83 3.86
CA MET A 272 21.58 -4.47 4.90
C MET A 272 22.04 -5.90 5.19
N CYS A 273 22.28 -6.69 4.15
CA CYS A 273 22.76 -8.06 4.26
C CYS A 273 24.15 -8.14 4.90
N ASP A 274 25.04 -7.18 4.64
CA ASP A 274 26.35 -7.11 5.27
C ASP A 274 26.26 -6.81 6.78
N ARG A 275 25.32 -5.95 7.19
CA ARG A 275 25.03 -5.72 8.62
C ARG A 275 24.54 -7.00 9.30
N LEU A 276 23.68 -7.78 8.64
CA LEU A 276 23.21 -9.07 9.15
C LEU A 276 24.35 -10.09 9.29
N ARG A 277 25.21 -10.22 8.28
CA ARG A 277 26.36 -11.13 8.31
C ARG A 277 27.34 -10.78 9.42
N LYS A 278 27.60 -9.49 9.65
CA LYS A 278 28.44 -9.03 10.77
C LYS A 278 27.85 -9.38 12.13
N ALA A 279 26.53 -9.46 12.24
CA ALA A 279 25.83 -9.95 13.43
C ALA A 279 25.69 -11.48 13.48
N GLY A 280 26.39 -12.23 12.62
CA GLY A 280 26.35 -13.69 12.57
C GLY A 280 25.09 -14.27 11.95
N GLY A 281 24.34 -13.49 11.17
CA GLY A 281 23.13 -13.91 10.46
C GLY A 281 23.38 -14.29 9.00
N ALA A 282 22.40 -14.95 8.38
CA ALA A 282 22.41 -15.27 6.96
C ALA A 282 21.38 -14.45 6.18
N CYS A 283 21.69 -14.12 4.94
CA CYS A 283 20.81 -13.36 4.07
C CYS A 283 21.16 -13.57 2.59
N LEU A 284 20.15 -13.40 1.74
CA LEU A 284 20.26 -13.45 0.29
C LEU A 284 19.55 -12.23 -0.31
N VAL A 285 20.27 -11.43 -1.10
CA VAL A 285 19.71 -10.24 -1.77
C VAL A 285 19.21 -10.66 -3.14
N LEU A 286 17.92 -10.48 -3.38
CA LEU A 286 17.26 -10.86 -4.63
C LEU A 286 16.40 -9.72 -5.16
N PRO A 287 16.19 -9.62 -6.48
CA PRO A 287 15.10 -8.82 -7.01
C PRO A 287 13.75 -9.41 -6.54
N ASN A 288 12.75 -8.54 -6.35
CA ASN A 288 11.38 -8.96 -6.04
C ASN A 288 10.60 -9.29 -7.32
#